data_AF-A0AAV4IKK3-F1
#
_entry.id   AF-A0AAV4IKK3-F1
#
_cell.length_a   1.000
_cell.length_b   1.000
_cell.length_c   1.000
_cell.angle_alpha   90.00
_cell.angle_beta   90.00
_cell.angle_gamma   90.00
#
_symmetry.space_group_name_H-M   'P 1'
#
loop_
_entity.id
_entity.type
_entity.pdbx_description
1 polymer ?
#
loop_
_entity_poly.entity_id
_entity_poly.type
_entity_poly.pdbx_seq_one_letter_code
_entity_poly.pdbx_strand_id
1 'polypeptide(L)'
;MAGIIESSPAHQNFSRYDIRVITKFSAILGKDASCIHKDLVAVLGKNAPSIETVRKWVKAVSEGQDDMEDEPRPGRPVTACGDANISKVLVSLSDDRRKTCEEISTETSMSRTSVLRVLTKKLNNKKKFSK
;
A
#
# COMPACT_ATOMS: atom_id res chain seq x y z
N MET A 1 -43.27 -12.17 -35.01
CA MET A 1 -41.78 -12.15 -35.00
C MET A 1 -41.36 -11.76 -33.60
N ALA A 2 -40.85 -12.73 -32.84
CA ALA A 2 -40.56 -12.58 -31.41
C ALA A 2 -39.49 -11.52 -31.16
N GLY A 3 -39.77 -10.60 -30.24
CA GLY A 3 -38.82 -9.61 -29.76
C GLY A 3 -37.69 -10.28 -28.98
N ILE A 4 -36.46 -10.01 -29.40
CA ILE A 4 -35.29 -10.29 -28.59
C ILE A 4 -35.19 -9.14 -27.59
N ILE A 5 -35.62 -9.41 -26.37
CA ILE A 5 -35.22 -8.62 -25.21
C ILE A 5 -33.71 -8.81 -25.12
N GLU A 6 -32.93 -7.80 -25.47
CA GLU A 6 -31.54 -7.71 -25.03
C GLU A 6 -31.58 -7.68 -23.50
N SER A 7 -31.52 -8.86 -22.88
CA SER A 7 -31.31 -9.00 -21.46
C SER A 7 -29.90 -8.47 -21.19
N SER A 8 -29.84 -7.18 -20.84
CA SER A 8 -28.68 -6.52 -20.27
C SER A 8 -28.05 -7.47 -19.25
N PRO A 9 -26.81 -7.95 -19.47
CA PRO A 9 -26.22 -8.94 -18.60
C PRO A 9 -26.13 -8.28 -17.23
N ALA A 10 -26.65 -8.98 -16.22
CA ALA A 10 -26.56 -8.59 -14.82
C ALA A 10 -25.16 -8.01 -14.59
N HIS A 11 -25.08 -6.75 -14.12
CA HIS A 11 -23.81 -6.11 -13.79
C HIS A 11 -23.11 -6.99 -12.75
N GLN A 12 -22.28 -7.93 -13.22
CA GLN A 12 -21.53 -8.82 -12.36
C GLN A 12 -20.59 -7.94 -11.56
N ASN A 13 -20.66 -8.08 -10.25
CA ASN A 13 -19.89 -7.25 -9.35
C ASN A 13 -18.47 -7.84 -9.26
N PHE A 14 -17.63 -7.54 -10.25
CA PHE A 14 -16.24 -7.96 -10.26
C PHE A 14 -15.44 -7.23 -9.18
N SER A 15 -14.61 -7.96 -8.44
CA SER A 15 -13.64 -7.35 -7.54
C SER A 15 -12.57 -6.62 -8.36
N ARG A 16 -11.91 -5.63 -7.75
CA ARG A 16 -10.74 -4.97 -8.36
C ARG A 16 -9.65 -5.97 -8.75
N TYR A 17 -9.53 -7.06 -7.99
CA TYR A 17 -8.63 -8.18 -8.30
C TYR A 17 -9.03 -8.88 -9.61
N ASP A 18 -10.30 -9.24 -9.78
CA ASP A 18 -10.79 -9.96 -10.96
C ASP A 18 -10.55 -9.15 -12.24
N ILE A 19 -10.81 -7.84 -12.19
CA ILE A 19 -10.60 -6.92 -13.32
C ILE A 19 -9.12 -6.90 -13.73
N ARG A 20 -8.20 -6.94 -12.74
CA ARG A 20 -6.76 -6.95 -12.98
C ARG A 20 -6.30 -8.28 -13.58
N VAL A 21 -6.84 -9.41 -13.10
CA VAL A 21 -6.59 -10.74 -13.67
C VAL A 21 -7.06 -10.82 -15.13
N ILE A 22 -8.28 -10.35 -15.42
CA ILE A 22 -8.84 -10.33 -16.79
C ILE A 22 -7.99 -9.45 -17.71
N THR A 23 -7.55 -8.29 -17.21
CA THR A 23 -6.69 -7.38 -17.96
C THR A 23 -5.34 -8.03 -18.26
N LYS A 24 -4.71 -8.67 -17.26
CA LYS A 24 -3.43 -9.35 -17.44
C LYS A 24 -3.53 -10.52 -18.41
N PHE A 25 -4.57 -11.37 -18.29
CA PHE A 25 -4.82 -12.45 -19.24
C PHE A 25 -4.93 -11.90 -20.67
N SER A 26 -5.71 -10.84 -20.87
CA SER A 26 -5.88 -10.22 -22.19
C SER A 26 -4.60 -9.56 -22.73
N ALA A 27 -3.77 -8.99 -21.85
CA ALA A 27 -2.48 -8.43 -22.21
C ALA A 27 -1.47 -9.51 -22.64
N ILE A 28 -1.45 -10.65 -21.94
CA ILE A 28 -0.61 -11.81 -22.30
C ILE A 28 -1.03 -12.40 -23.66
N LEU A 29 -2.33 -12.36 -23.98
CA LEU A 29 -2.84 -12.72 -25.30
C LEU A 29 -2.46 -11.73 -26.42
N GLY A 30 -1.79 -10.60 -26.09
CA GLY A 30 -1.35 -9.60 -27.05
C GLY A 30 -2.42 -8.62 -27.49
N LYS A 31 -3.54 -8.49 -26.76
CA LYS A 31 -4.55 -7.47 -27.06
C LYS A 31 -4.04 -6.07 -26.70
N ASP A 32 -4.34 -5.09 -27.54
CA ASP A 32 -4.07 -3.68 -27.24
C ASP A 32 -4.91 -3.18 -26.05
N ALA A 33 -4.35 -2.26 -25.27
CA ALA A 33 -5.02 -1.67 -24.11
C ALA A 33 -6.37 -1.03 -24.46
N SER A 34 -6.52 -0.47 -25.67
CA SER A 34 -7.76 0.15 -26.14
C SER A 34 -8.85 -0.89 -26.40
N CYS A 35 -8.47 -2.07 -26.88
CA CYS A 35 -9.38 -3.20 -27.09
C CYS A 35 -9.85 -3.76 -25.75
N ILE A 36 -8.91 -3.97 -24.82
CA ILE A 36 -9.21 -4.44 -23.45
C ILE A 36 -10.17 -3.48 -22.75
N HIS A 37 -9.94 -2.16 -22.86
CA HIS A 37 -10.83 -1.18 -22.24
C HIS A 37 -12.26 -1.24 -22.80
N LYS A 38 -12.43 -1.44 -24.11
CA LYS A 38 -13.77 -1.60 -24.71
C LYS A 38 -14.47 -2.86 -24.20
N ASP A 39 -13.76 -3.98 -24.12
CA ASP A 39 -14.28 -5.24 -23.55
C ASP A 39 -14.72 -5.03 -22.09
N LEU A 40 -13.88 -4.36 -21.29
CA LEU A 40 -14.19 -4.05 -19.88
C LEU A 40 -15.40 -3.12 -19.73
N VAL A 41 -15.53 -2.09 -20.57
CA VAL A 41 -16.68 -1.16 -20.52
C VAL A 41 -17.97 -1.85 -20.96
N ALA A 42 -17.91 -2.75 -21.95
CA ALA A 42 -19.07 -3.51 -22.40
C ALA A 42 -19.64 -4.41 -21.28
N VAL A 43 -18.77 -4.98 -20.43
CA VAL A 43 -19.17 -5.88 -19.34
C VAL A 43 -19.47 -5.13 -18.04
N LEU A 44 -18.59 -4.21 -17.63
CA LEU A 44 -18.64 -3.55 -16.31
C LEU A 44 -19.37 -2.21 -16.32
N GLY A 45 -19.58 -1.61 -17.49
CA GLY A 45 -20.17 -0.28 -17.64
C GLY A 45 -19.45 0.76 -16.78
N LYS A 46 -20.17 1.34 -15.80
CA LYS A 46 -19.66 2.38 -14.90
C LYS A 46 -18.58 1.90 -13.93
N ASN A 47 -18.49 0.60 -13.69
CA ASN A 47 -17.50 0.00 -12.79
C ASN A 47 -16.17 -0.31 -13.51
N ALA A 48 -16.08 -0.04 -14.82
CA ALA A 48 -14.87 -0.28 -15.59
C ALA A 48 -13.74 0.67 -15.16
N PRO A 49 -12.48 0.19 -15.12
CA PRO A 49 -11.33 1.05 -14.92
C PRO A 49 -11.15 2.00 -16.10
N SER A 50 -10.57 3.17 -15.85
CA SER A 50 -10.20 4.11 -16.91
C SER A 50 -9.18 3.51 -17.88
N ILE A 51 -9.17 4.01 -19.13
CA ILE A 51 -8.20 3.58 -20.15
C ILE A 51 -6.75 3.79 -19.70
N GLU A 52 -6.43 4.87 -18.99
CA GLU A 52 -5.10 5.09 -18.40
C GLU A 52 -4.72 4.00 -17.39
N THR A 53 -5.66 3.50 -16.60
CA THR A 53 -5.42 2.40 -15.65
C THR A 53 -5.12 1.11 -16.39
N VAL A 54 -5.90 0.81 -17.44
CA VAL A 54 -5.67 -0.37 -18.29
C VAL A 54 -4.30 -0.29 -18.97
N ARG A 55 -3.93 0.87 -19.52
CA ARG A 55 -2.59 1.09 -20.13
C ARG A 55 -1.45 0.85 -19.14
N LYS A 56 -1.59 1.35 -17.90
CA LYS A 56 -0.60 1.09 -16.84
C LYS A 56 -0.45 -0.40 -16.55
N TRP A 57 -1.56 -1.13 -16.45
CA TRP A 57 -1.51 -2.58 -16.22
C TRP A 57 -0.91 -3.34 -17.40
N VAL A 58 -1.29 -3.02 -18.64
CA VAL A 58 -0.70 -3.63 -19.84
C VAL A 58 0.81 -3.37 -19.90
N LYS A 59 1.25 -2.15 -19.57
CA LYS A 59 2.67 -1.80 -19.48
C LYS A 59 3.39 -2.61 -18.39
N ALA A 60 2.81 -2.69 -17.19
CA ALA A 60 3.37 -3.47 -16.08
C ALA A 60 3.56 -4.95 -16.47
N VAL A 61 2.59 -5.54 -17.17
CA VAL A 61 2.69 -6.90 -17.71
C VAL A 61 3.84 -7.03 -18.72
N SER A 62 4.01 -6.05 -19.61
CA SER A 62 5.15 -6.05 -20.55
C SER A 62 6.51 -5.90 -19.88
N GLU A 63 6.56 -5.29 -18.69
CA GLU A 63 7.76 -5.12 -17.87
C GLU A 63 8.01 -6.34 -16.94
N GLY A 64 7.18 -7.39 -17.03
CA GLY A 64 7.32 -8.60 -16.23
C GLY A 64 6.83 -8.45 -14.78
N GLN A 65 6.07 -7.40 -14.47
CA GLN A 65 5.43 -7.27 -13.16
C GLN A 65 4.17 -8.13 -13.11
N ASP A 66 4.28 -9.26 -12.44
CA ASP A 66 3.23 -10.27 -12.37
C ASP A 66 2.28 -10.13 -11.17
N ASP A 67 2.55 -9.18 -10.28
CA ASP A 67 1.81 -9.00 -9.04
C ASP A 67 0.38 -8.47 -9.28
N MET A 68 -0.58 -9.30 -8.86
CA MET A 68 -2.01 -9.02 -8.96
C MET A 68 -2.54 -8.24 -7.77
N GLU A 69 -1.82 -8.26 -6.65
CA GLU A 69 -2.18 -7.51 -5.46
C GLU A 69 -1.62 -6.09 -5.52
N ASP A 70 -2.30 -5.17 -4.83
CA ASP A 70 -1.77 -3.83 -4.62
C ASP A 70 -0.54 -3.94 -3.71
N GLU A 71 0.58 -3.37 -4.12
CA GLU A 71 1.75 -3.28 -3.25
C GLU A 71 1.38 -2.61 -1.92
N PRO A 72 2.01 -3.02 -0.80
CA PRO A 72 1.83 -2.35 0.47
C PRO A 72 2.07 -0.86 0.29
N ARG A 73 1.02 -0.05 0.44
CA ARG A 73 1.13 1.39 0.25
C ARG A 73 2.21 1.91 1.19
N PRO A 74 3.30 2.52 0.69
CA PRO A 74 4.28 3.14 1.56
C PRO A 74 3.53 4.24 2.32
N GLY A 75 3.29 3.99 3.61
CA GLY A 75 2.71 4.97 4.49
C GLY A 75 3.60 6.20 4.54
N ARG A 76 3.10 7.30 5.12
CA ARG A 76 3.94 8.46 5.38
C ARG A 76 5.15 8.01 6.21
N PRO A 77 6.39 8.18 5.73
CA PRO A 77 7.56 7.83 6.51
C PRO A 77 7.53 8.66 7.80
N VAL A 78 7.43 7.98 8.93
CA VAL A 78 7.48 8.63 10.23
C VAL A 78 8.96 8.92 10.48
N THR A 79 9.43 10.10 10.09
CA THR A 79 10.84 10.54 10.19
C THR A 79 11.39 10.35 11.61
N ALA A 80 10.53 10.45 12.61
CA ALA A 80 10.83 10.18 14.02
C ALA A 80 11.30 8.74 14.32
N CYS A 81 10.99 7.77 13.48
CA CYS A 81 11.31 6.35 13.67
C CYS A 81 12.28 5.80 12.62
N GLY A 82 13.03 6.65 11.92
CA GLY A 82 14.10 6.20 11.04
C GLY A 82 15.24 5.55 11.82
N ASP A 83 15.98 4.65 11.19
CA ASP A 83 17.02 3.84 11.84
C ASP A 83 18.09 4.69 12.53
N ALA A 84 18.48 5.82 11.94
CA ALA A 84 19.41 6.77 12.55
C ALA A 84 18.91 7.32 13.90
N ASN A 85 17.60 7.61 14.01
CA ASN A 85 16.99 8.11 15.24
C ASN A 85 16.82 7.00 16.27
N ILE A 86 16.56 5.76 15.83
CA ILE A 86 16.52 4.58 16.71
C ILE A 86 17.91 4.34 17.33
N SER A 87 18.97 4.39 16.51
CA SER A 87 20.35 4.21 16.99
C SER A 87 20.74 5.26 18.03
N LYS A 88 20.39 6.54 17.83
CA LYS A 88 20.65 7.61 18.81
C LYS A 88 19.99 7.34 20.16
N VAL A 89 18.73 6.91 20.15
CA VAL A 89 17.99 6.55 21.38
C VAL A 89 18.59 5.31 22.05
N LEU A 90 19.04 4.32 21.27
CA LEU A 90 19.71 3.12 21.80
C LEU A 90 21.04 3.44 22.48
N VAL A 91 21.86 4.33 21.90
CA VAL A 91 23.11 4.79 22.52
C VAL A 91 22.82 5.47 23.86
N SER A 92 21.90 6.44 23.88
CA SER A 92 21.52 7.16 25.10
C SER A 92 21.03 6.23 26.22
N LEU A 93 20.26 5.18 25.88
CA LEU A 93 19.80 4.16 26.84
C LEU A 93 20.87 3.16 27.27
N SER A 94 21.90 2.96 26.45
CA SER A 94 23.03 2.09 26.77
C SER A 94 23.95 2.76 27.79
N ASP A 95 24.06 4.09 27.72
CA ASP A 95 24.76 4.90 28.71
C ASP A 95 24.00 4.90 30.05
N ASP A 96 22.69 5.21 30.04
CA ASP A 96 21.84 5.08 31.22
C ASP A 96 20.40 4.69 30.87
N ARG A 97 20.01 3.50 31.31
CA ARG A 97 18.69 2.92 31.06
C ARG A 97 17.56 3.61 31.85
N ARG A 98 17.88 4.41 32.88
CA ARG A 98 16.90 5.09 33.73
C ARG A 98 16.54 6.48 33.25
N LYS A 99 17.17 6.98 32.18
CA LYS A 99 16.85 8.27 31.57
C LYS A 99 15.37 8.40 31.20
N THR A 100 14.86 9.59 31.44
CA THR A 100 13.51 10.00 31.10
C THR A 100 13.40 10.37 29.62
N CYS A 101 12.17 10.41 29.09
CA CYS A 101 11.96 10.82 27.71
C CYS A 101 12.42 12.26 27.44
N GLU A 102 12.47 13.12 28.47
CA GLU A 102 12.90 14.52 28.35
C GLU A 102 14.41 14.62 28.17
N GLU A 103 15.18 13.89 28.98
CA GLU A 103 16.64 13.84 28.87
C GLU A 103 17.09 13.28 27.52
N ILE A 104 16.45 12.19 27.07
CA ILE A 104 16.72 11.61 25.75
C ILE A 104 16.30 12.59 24.63
N SER A 105 15.21 13.35 24.81
CA SER A 105 14.77 14.38 23.86
C SER A 105 15.83 15.47 23.70
N THR A 106 16.40 15.94 24.81
CA THR A 106 17.47 16.94 24.80
C THR A 106 18.78 16.42 24.19
N GLU A 107 19.16 15.17 24.46
CA GLU A 107 20.39 14.58 23.91
C GLU A 107 20.28 14.25 22.42
N THR A 108 19.11 13.79 21.97
CA THR A 108 18.92 13.32 20.58
C THR A 108 18.40 14.40 19.64
N SER A 109 18.09 15.61 20.16
CA SER A 109 17.42 16.71 19.44
C SER A 109 16.11 16.27 18.76
N MET A 110 15.43 15.30 19.35
CA MET A 110 14.14 14.77 18.88
C MET A 110 13.03 15.32 19.75
N SER A 111 11.79 15.38 19.25
CA SER A 111 10.66 15.73 20.11
C SER A 111 10.35 14.60 21.10
N ARG A 112 9.91 14.95 22.31
CA ARG A 112 9.46 14.01 23.34
C ARG A 112 8.51 12.92 22.79
N THR A 113 7.57 13.31 21.93
CA THR A 113 6.61 12.39 21.29
C THR A 113 7.30 11.38 20.36
N SER A 114 8.34 11.81 19.65
CA SER A 114 9.15 10.95 18.78
C SER A 114 9.95 9.94 19.59
N VAL A 115 10.61 10.39 20.65
CA VAL A 115 11.34 9.53 21.59
C VAL A 115 10.41 8.50 22.21
N LEU A 116 9.25 8.93 22.73
CA LEU A 116 8.24 8.03 23.30
C LEU A 116 7.79 6.98 22.29
N ARG A 117 7.56 7.38 21.03
CA ARG A 117 7.16 6.45 19.97
C ARG A 117 8.26 5.44 19.66
N VAL A 118 9.53 5.85 19.59
CA VAL A 118 10.66 4.94 19.40
C VAL A 118 10.77 3.95 20.57
N LEU A 119 10.72 4.45 21.81
CA LEU A 119 10.79 3.63 23.02
C LEU A 119 9.69 2.57 23.09
N THR A 120 8.44 2.96 22.77
CA THR A 120 7.27 2.09 22.89
C THR A 120 7.02 1.18 21.69
N LYS A 121 7.18 1.70 20.46
CA LYS A 121 6.87 0.96 19.22
C LYS A 121 8.06 0.20 18.63
N LYS A 122 9.29 0.65 18.86
CA LYS A 122 10.49 0.03 18.28
C LYS A 122 11.31 -0.74 19.31
N LEU A 123 11.50 -0.18 20.51
CA LEU A 123 12.32 -0.79 21.55
C LEU A 123 11.54 -1.59 22.60
N ASN A 124 10.19 -1.53 22.54
CA ASN A 124 9.26 -2.17 23.48
C ASN A 124 9.64 -1.98 24.97
N ASN A 125 10.33 -0.88 25.29
CA ASN A 125 10.82 -0.58 26.63
C ASN A 125 9.66 -0.06 27.47
N LYS A 126 9.30 -0.82 28.52
CA LYS A 126 8.30 -0.41 29.50
C LYS A 126 9.01 -0.04 30.79
N LYS A 127 8.65 1.11 31.38
CA LYS A 127 9.09 1.46 32.74
C LYS A 127 8.61 0.35 33.68
N LYS A 128 9.56 -0.35 34.30
CA LYS A 128 9.25 -1.30 35.37
C LYS A 128 9.04 -0.49 36.64
N PHE A 129 7.82 -0.48 37.15
CA PHE A 129 7.55 0.00 38.50
C PHE A 129 8.01 -1.10 39.48
N SER A 130 8.87 -0.75 40.43
CA SER A 130 9.13 -1.64 41.58
C SER A 130 7.91 -1.61 42.49
N LYS A 131 7.60 -2.77 43.09
CA LYS A 131 6.61 -2.89 44.17
C LYS A 131 7.14 -2.26 45.44
#